data_AF-A0A7C6YZ60-F1
#
_entry.id   AF-A0A7C6YZ60-F1
#
_cell.length_a   1.000
_cell.length_b   1.000
_cell.length_c   1.000
_cell.angle_alpha   90.00
_cell.angle_beta   90.00
_cell.angle_gamma   90.00
#
_symmetry.space_group_name_H-M   'P 1'
#
loop_
_entity.id
_entity.type
_entity.pdbx_description
1 polymer ?
#
loop_
_entity_poly.entity_id
_entity_poly.type
_entity_poly.pdbx_seq_one_letter_code
_entity_poly.pdbx_strand_id
1 'polypeptide(L)'
;YNNDGIIKFIEKSSQIFDILILAVNKSIYDSFTVLCLIKSDLNIIPIRADIDKFREFNNYIAFLKEKQQIPMDKTKFIAFDYNSLWNLDKSTIEEITQHNYLGKIGHCPRREKYRNLKISYARKMDPDIIKDYIFILQKLKILQRGTYSKNGGLIKSKFHRIYEEISKKAK
;
A
#
# COMPACT_ATOMS: atom_id res chain seq x y z
N TYR A 1 9.16 25.56 -11.06
CA TYR A 1 9.27 25.15 -9.65
C TYR A 1 10.47 24.23 -9.50
N ASN A 2 11.38 24.53 -8.57
CA ASN A 2 12.57 23.70 -8.34
C ASN A 2 12.20 22.52 -7.41
N ASN A 3 12.33 21.28 -7.89
CA ASN A 3 12.02 20.07 -7.14
C ASN A 3 13.19 19.60 -6.24
N ASP A 4 14.35 20.27 -6.27
CA ASP A 4 15.55 19.91 -5.50
C ASP A 4 15.30 19.84 -3.99
N GLY A 5 14.46 20.73 -3.46
CA GLY A 5 14.11 20.73 -2.04
C GLY A 5 13.40 19.45 -1.61
N ILE A 6 12.46 18.98 -2.44
CA ILE A 6 11.71 17.75 -2.19
C ILE A 6 12.61 16.52 -2.34
N ILE A 7 13.50 16.52 -3.34
CA ILE A 7 14.48 15.45 -3.54
C ILE A 7 15.34 15.29 -2.29
N LYS A 8 15.96 16.38 -1.83
CA LYS A 8 16.79 16.38 -0.62
C LYS A 8 16.00 15.95 0.62
N PHE A 9 14.74 16.38 0.73
CA PHE A 9 13.88 15.99 1.84
C PHE A 9 13.61 14.47 1.86
N ILE A 10 13.28 13.88 0.70
CA ILE A 10 13.05 12.43 0.58
C ILE A 10 14.33 11.67 0.92
N GLU A 11 15.48 12.08 0.36
CA GLU A 11 16.78 11.44 0.59
C GLU A 11 17.23 11.52 2.05
N LYS A 12 17.00 12.65 2.71
CA LYS A 12 17.30 12.78 4.14
C LYS A 12 16.35 11.96 4.99
N SER A 13 15.07 11.92 4.62
CA SER A 13 14.08 11.11 5.33
C SER A 13 14.38 9.61 5.24
N SER A 14 14.80 9.11 4.06
CA SER A 14 15.17 7.69 3.89
C SER A 14 16.44 7.29 4.64
N GLN A 15 17.31 8.24 4.99
CA GLN A 15 18.48 8.00 5.84
C GLN A 15 18.13 7.91 7.35
N ILE A 16 16.99 8.48 7.75
CA ILE A 16 16.61 8.63 9.16
C ILE A 16 15.57 7.59 9.59
N PHE A 17 14.63 7.25 8.69
CA PHE A 17 13.51 6.36 8.99
C PHE A 17 13.70 4.99 8.34
N ASP A 18 13.37 3.92 9.07
CA ASP A 18 13.37 2.56 8.53
C ASP A 18 12.37 2.38 7.38
N ILE A 19 11.25 3.11 7.43
CA ILE A 19 10.17 3.04 6.45
C ILE A 19 9.68 4.46 6.16
N LEU A 20 9.72 4.84 4.89
CA LEU A 20 9.16 6.09 4.38
C LEU A 20 7.94 5.79 3.50
N ILE A 21 6.77 6.31 3.88
CA ILE A 21 5.54 6.18 3.08
C ILE A 21 5.27 7.50 2.38
N LEU A 22 5.38 7.50 1.05
CA LEU A 22 5.05 8.64 0.20
C LEU A 22 3.63 8.49 -0.33
N ALA A 23 2.67 9.19 0.28
CA ALA A 23 1.29 9.23 -0.20
C ALA A 23 1.16 10.29 -1.30
N VAL A 24 0.81 9.86 -2.50
CA VAL A 24 0.75 10.71 -3.70
C VAL A 24 -0.60 10.59 -4.42
N ASN A 25 -0.80 11.46 -5.39
CA ASN A 25 -2.02 11.55 -6.16
C ASN A 25 -2.07 10.42 -7.21
N LYS A 26 -3.25 10.18 -7.80
CA LYS A 26 -3.38 9.22 -8.91
C LYS A 26 -2.70 9.71 -10.21
N SER A 27 -2.52 11.02 -10.36
CA SER A 27 -2.07 11.62 -11.62
C SER A 27 -0.59 11.37 -11.87
N ILE A 28 -0.28 10.59 -12.91
CA ILE A 28 1.09 10.36 -13.39
C ILE A 28 1.70 11.57 -14.14
N TYR A 29 0.93 12.64 -14.31
CA TYR A 29 1.40 13.91 -14.90
C TYR A 29 1.78 14.93 -13.83
N ASP A 30 1.44 14.66 -12.58
CA ASP A 30 1.86 15.49 -11.46
C ASP A 30 3.35 15.27 -11.17
N SER A 31 4.11 16.36 -11.20
CA SER A 31 5.57 16.30 -11.04
C SER A 31 6.01 15.72 -9.69
N PHE A 32 5.25 15.99 -8.61
CA PHE A 32 5.53 15.44 -7.29
C PHE A 32 5.29 13.93 -7.24
N THR A 33 4.18 13.46 -7.83
CA THR A 33 3.85 12.05 -7.96
C THR A 33 4.94 11.31 -8.74
N VAL A 34 5.33 11.81 -9.92
CA VAL A 34 6.40 11.20 -10.72
C VAL A 34 7.72 11.13 -9.95
N LEU A 35 8.08 12.22 -9.25
CA LEU A 35 9.29 12.25 -8.44
C LEU A 35 9.28 11.18 -7.33
N CYS A 36 8.17 11.04 -6.62
CA CYS A 36 8.03 10.02 -5.59
C CYS A 36 8.11 8.60 -6.16
N LEU A 37 7.49 8.35 -7.32
CA LEU A 37 7.56 7.06 -8.01
C LEU A 37 8.97 6.69 -8.45
N ILE A 38 9.80 7.69 -8.81
CA ILE A 38 11.21 7.51 -9.16
C ILE A 38 12.05 7.24 -7.92
N LYS A 39 11.86 8.02 -6.84
CA LYS A 39 12.71 7.98 -5.64
C LYS A 39 12.37 6.87 -4.64
N SER A 40 11.17 6.30 -4.69
CA SER A 40 10.78 5.16 -3.85
C SER A 40 11.61 3.90 -4.15
N ASP A 41 11.59 2.90 -3.27
CA ASP A 41 12.08 1.56 -3.62
C ASP A 41 10.99 0.69 -4.23
N LEU A 42 9.74 0.93 -3.81
CA LEU A 42 8.55 0.19 -4.24
C LEU A 42 7.37 1.15 -4.45
N ASN A 43 6.61 0.92 -5.52
CA ASN A 43 5.39 1.64 -5.81
C ASN A 43 4.20 0.73 -5.54
N ILE A 44 3.33 1.11 -4.60
CA ILE A 44 2.14 0.32 -4.23
C ILE A 44 0.90 1.00 -4.79
N ILE A 45 0.17 0.29 -5.65
CA ILE A 45 -1.06 0.79 -6.26
C ILE A 45 -2.27 0.01 -5.74
N PRO A 46 -3.02 0.57 -4.78
CA PRO A 46 -4.30 0.02 -4.38
C PRO A 46 -5.35 0.35 -5.43
N ILE A 47 -5.94 -0.66 -6.06
CA ILE A 47 -6.97 -0.50 -7.08
C ILE A 47 -8.14 -1.43 -6.82
N ARG A 48 -9.35 -0.98 -7.16
CA ARG A 48 -10.50 -1.88 -7.22
C ARG A 48 -10.24 -2.91 -8.32
N ALA A 49 -10.57 -4.16 -8.05
CA ALA A 49 -10.25 -5.28 -8.93
C ALA A 49 -11.25 -5.42 -10.09
N ASP A 50 -11.43 -4.32 -10.83
CA ASP A 50 -12.25 -4.23 -12.04
C ASP A 50 -11.35 -4.09 -13.27
N ILE A 51 -11.80 -4.62 -14.42
CA ILE A 51 -10.99 -4.67 -15.64
C ILE A 51 -10.64 -3.29 -16.21
N ASP A 52 -11.55 -2.31 -16.08
CA ASP A 52 -11.34 -0.93 -16.54
C ASP A 52 -10.23 -0.25 -15.72
N LYS A 53 -10.22 -0.47 -14.40
CA LYS A 53 -9.18 0.07 -13.51
C LYS A 53 -7.82 -0.53 -13.80
N PHE A 54 -7.72 -1.84 -14.02
CA PHE A 54 -6.45 -2.45 -14.41
C PHE A 54 -5.94 -1.92 -15.75
N ARG A 55 -6.82 -1.79 -16.76
CA ARG A 55 -6.44 -1.26 -18.07
C ARG A 55 -5.90 0.17 -17.97
N GLU A 56 -6.56 1.02 -17.20
CA GLU A 56 -6.11 2.40 -16.95
C GLU A 56 -4.69 2.43 -16.35
N PHE A 57 -4.45 1.66 -15.28
CA PHE A 57 -3.15 1.65 -14.62
C PHE A 57 -2.05 0.96 -15.44
N ASN A 58 -2.38 -0.05 -16.24
CA ASN A 58 -1.41 -0.66 -17.14
C ASN A 58 -0.92 0.33 -18.21
N ASN A 59 -1.82 1.18 -18.73
CA ASN A 59 -1.43 2.27 -19.64
C ASN A 59 -0.51 3.27 -18.94
N TYR A 60 -0.78 3.60 -17.68
CA TYR A 60 0.08 4.48 -16.89
C TYR A 60 1.46 3.89 -16.64
N ILE A 61 1.55 2.60 -16.30
CA ILE A 61 2.84 1.93 -16.09
C ILE A 61 3.63 1.86 -17.38
N ALA A 62 2.99 1.55 -18.51
CA ALA A 62 3.64 1.57 -19.82
C ALA A 62 4.23 2.96 -20.12
N PHE A 63 3.45 4.01 -19.89
CA PHE A 63 3.93 5.39 -20.05
C PHE A 63 5.10 5.72 -19.12
N LEU A 64 5.03 5.36 -17.83
CA LEU A 64 6.09 5.60 -16.86
C LEU A 64 7.37 4.83 -17.20
N LYS A 65 7.25 3.60 -17.71
CA LYS A 65 8.39 2.82 -18.21
C LYS A 65 9.05 3.51 -19.40
N GLU A 66 8.28 3.92 -20.39
CA GLU A 66 8.80 4.50 -21.63
C GLU A 66 9.38 5.90 -21.44
N LYS A 67 8.70 6.75 -20.67
CA LYS A 67 9.05 8.18 -20.55
C LYS A 67 9.93 8.49 -19.34
N GLN A 68 9.75 7.76 -18.24
CA GLN A 68 10.44 8.03 -16.97
C GLN A 68 11.41 6.92 -16.58
N GLN A 69 11.56 5.88 -17.43
CA GLN A 69 12.46 4.73 -17.22
C GLN A 69 12.22 4.03 -15.87
N ILE A 70 10.98 4.07 -15.36
CA ILE A 70 10.63 3.40 -14.11
C ILE A 70 10.41 1.91 -14.40
N PRO A 71 11.14 0.99 -13.73
CA PRO A 71 10.96 -0.44 -13.92
C PRO A 71 9.54 -0.91 -13.54
N MET A 72 8.96 -1.84 -14.32
CA MET A 72 7.60 -2.32 -14.05
C MET A 72 7.52 -3.18 -12.78
N ASP A 73 8.58 -3.93 -12.47
CA ASP A 73 8.71 -4.77 -11.29
C ASP A 73 8.75 -3.98 -9.97
N LYS A 74 9.09 -2.69 -10.04
CA LYS A 74 8.97 -1.76 -8.91
C LYS A 74 7.52 -1.52 -8.50
N THR A 75 6.59 -1.67 -9.45
CA THR A 75 5.18 -1.40 -9.24
C THR A 75 4.48 -2.67 -8.79
N LYS A 76 3.70 -2.55 -7.71
CA LYS A 76 3.03 -3.65 -7.06
C LYS A 76 1.56 -3.33 -6.84
N PHE A 77 0.69 -4.27 -7.16
CA PHE A 77 -0.75 -4.07 -7.13
C PHE A 77 -1.39 -4.69 -5.90
N ILE A 78 -2.36 -3.97 -5.32
CA ILE A 78 -3.24 -4.48 -4.28
C ILE A 78 -4.68 -4.35 -4.75
N ALA A 79 -5.41 -5.46 -4.74
CA ALA A 79 -6.86 -5.46 -4.97
C ALA A 79 -7.55 -4.88 -3.73
N PHE A 80 -7.82 -3.60 -3.75
CA PHE A 80 -8.43 -2.86 -2.65
C PHE A 80 -9.95 -2.90 -2.76
N ASP A 81 -10.61 -2.99 -1.60
CA ASP A 81 -12.06 -3.10 -1.49
C ASP A 81 -12.61 -4.33 -2.22
N TYR A 82 -11.88 -5.45 -2.11
CA TYR A 82 -12.14 -6.65 -2.88
C TYR A 82 -13.38 -7.40 -2.41
N ASN A 83 -14.21 -7.82 -3.36
CA ASN A 83 -15.32 -8.73 -3.16
C ASN A 83 -15.37 -9.75 -4.31
N SER A 84 -15.33 -11.03 -3.97
CA SER A 84 -15.29 -12.12 -4.96
C SER A 84 -16.55 -12.26 -5.81
N LEU A 85 -17.66 -11.62 -5.43
CA LEU A 85 -18.92 -11.70 -6.18
C LEU A 85 -18.91 -10.84 -7.44
N TRP A 86 -18.14 -9.75 -7.47
CA TRP A 86 -18.15 -8.78 -8.56
C TRP A 86 -16.77 -8.30 -9.00
N ASN A 87 -15.70 -8.70 -8.32
CA ASN A 87 -14.33 -8.48 -8.80
C ASN A 87 -13.78 -9.67 -9.55
N LEU A 88 -12.73 -9.39 -10.33
CA LEU A 88 -11.94 -10.41 -11.01
C LEU A 88 -11.40 -11.45 -10.03
N ASP A 89 -11.30 -12.68 -10.50
CA ASP A 89 -10.64 -13.75 -9.76
C ASP A 89 -9.12 -13.50 -9.66
N LYS A 90 -8.49 -14.21 -8.73
CA LYS A 90 -7.08 -14.02 -8.44
C LYS A 90 -6.17 -14.32 -9.64
N SER A 91 -6.44 -15.39 -10.39
CA SER A 91 -5.62 -15.78 -11.56
C SER A 91 -5.64 -14.68 -12.61
N THR A 92 -6.82 -14.16 -12.92
CA THR A 92 -6.98 -13.05 -13.87
C THR A 92 -6.23 -11.80 -13.42
N ILE A 93 -6.28 -11.46 -12.12
CA ILE A 93 -5.51 -10.33 -11.59
C ILE A 93 -4.00 -10.56 -11.70
N GLU A 94 -3.51 -11.76 -11.37
CA GLU A 94 -2.09 -12.08 -11.47
C GLU A 94 -1.57 -11.97 -12.90
N GLU A 95 -2.35 -12.42 -13.89
CA GLU A 95 -2.02 -12.31 -15.31
C GLU A 95 -2.01 -10.85 -15.78
N ILE A 96 -3.08 -10.10 -15.52
CA ILE A 96 -3.22 -8.70 -15.96
C ILE A 96 -2.14 -7.79 -15.35
N THR A 97 -1.68 -8.11 -14.13
CA THR A 97 -0.62 -7.37 -13.44
C THR A 97 0.79 -7.88 -13.78
N GLN A 98 0.92 -8.81 -14.74
CA GLN A 98 2.21 -9.41 -15.12
C GLN A 98 2.97 -9.96 -13.89
N HIS A 99 2.24 -10.67 -13.02
CA HIS A 99 2.74 -11.25 -11.78
C HIS A 99 3.24 -10.24 -10.72
N ASN A 100 2.87 -8.96 -10.82
CA ASN A 100 3.18 -7.93 -9.81
C ASN A 100 2.09 -7.77 -8.72
N TYR A 101 1.19 -8.73 -8.61
CA TYR A 101 0.12 -8.73 -7.61
C TYR A 101 0.62 -9.11 -6.20
N LEU A 102 0.42 -8.21 -5.21
CA LEU A 102 0.77 -8.49 -3.82
C LEU A 102 -0.35 -9.21 -3.06
N GLY A 103 -1.61 -8.84 -3.29
CA GLY A 103 -2.72 -9.41 -2.55
C GLY A 103 -3.95 -8.53 -2.57
N LYS A 104 -4.91 -8.87 -1.71
CA LYS A 104 -6.18 -8.17 -1.60
C LYS A 104 -6.38 -7.60 -0.20
N ILE A 105 -7.24 -6.59 -0.13
CA ILE A 105 -7.84 -6.10 1.09
C ILE A 105 -9.35 -6.16 0.88
N GLY A 106 -10.04 -6.96 1.68
CA GLY A 106 -11.49 -7.16 1.56
C GLY A 106 -12.31 -5.88 1.71
N HIS A 107 -13.49 -5.91 1.11
CA HIS A 107 -14.51 -4.89 1.31
C HIS A 107 -14.93 -4.82 2.79
N CYS A 108 -15.04 -3.60 3.32
CA CYS A 108 -15.44 -3.37 4.71
C CYS A 108 -16.27 -2.08 4.82
N PRO A 109 -17.59 -2.16 5.05
CA PRO A 109 -18.46 -0.98 5.19
C PRO A 109 -18.05 -0.05 6.34
N ARG A 110 -17.44 -0.59 7.40
CA ARG A 110 -16.96 0.22 8.53
C ARG A 110 -15.90 1.22 8.08
N ARG A 111 -15.07 0.86 7.10
CA ARG A 111 -14.02 1.74 6.55
C ARG A 111 -14.59 3.05 6.02
N GLU A 112 -15.71 2.97 5.31
CA GLU A 112 -16.42 4.15 4.77
C GLU A 112 -17.02 4.98 5.90
N LYS A 113 -17.67 4.34 6.86
CA LYS A 113 -18.22 5.01 8.05
C LYS A 113 -17.14 5.81 8.79
N TYR A 114 -15.99 5.20 9.08
CA TYR A 114 -14.91 5.89 9.80
C TYR A 114 -14.24 6.99 8.97
N ARG A 115 -14.16 6.84 7.64
CA ARG A 115 -13.72 7.91 6.74
C ARG A 115 -14.62 9.14 6.86
N ASN A 116 -15.93 8.94 6.83
CA ASN A 116 -16.91 10.04 6.94
C ASN A 116 -16.87 10.71 8.32
N LEU A 117 -16.59 9.94 9.37
CA LEU A 117 -16.40 10.45 10.72
C LEU A 117 -15.03 11.13 10.94
N LYS A 118 -14.12 11.10 9.95
CA LYS A 118 -12.73 11.59 10.06
C LYS A 118 -11.95 10.94 11.21
N ILE A 119 -12.29 9.68 11.53
CA ILE A 119 -11.63 8.90 12.57
C ILE A 119 -10.72 7.87 11.89
N SER A 120 -9.52 7.69 12.43
CA SER A 120 -8.59 6.67 11.93
C SER A 120 -9.20 5.27 12.00
N TYR A 121 -9.44 4.67 10.84
CA TYR A 121 -9.95 3.30 10.71
C TYR A 121 -8.96 2.25 11.22
N ALA A 122 -7.66 2.56 11.23
CA ALA A 122 -6.62 1.57 11.54
C ALA A 122 -6.80 0.90 12.91
N ARG A 123 -7.35 1.62 13.90
CA ARG A 123 -7.59 1.09 15.25
C ARG A 123 -8.92 0.32 15.39
N LYS A 124 -9.74 0.31 14.34
CA LYS A 124 -11.11 -0.21 14.34
C LYS A 124 -11.33 -1.24 13.21
N MET A 125 -10.24 -1.73 12.61
CA MET A 125 -10.30 -2.71 11.55
C MET A 125 -10.88 -4.04 12.04
N ASP A 126 -11.67 -4.68 11.18
CA ASP A 126 -12.14 -6.04 11.43
C ASP A 126 -10.96 -7.03 11.39
N PRO A 127 -10.99 -8.11 12.19
CA PRO A 127 -9.88 -9.07 12.26
C PRO A 127 -9.47 -9.65 10.91
N ASP A 128 -10.42 -9.89 10.01
CA ASP A 128 -10.12 -10.43 8.68
C ASP A 128 -9.42 -9.41 7.78
N ILE A 129 -9.79 -8.13 7.88
CA ILE A 129 -9.09 -7.04 7.19
C ILE A 129 -7.66 -6.88 7.74
N ILE A 130 -7.47 -7.04 9.05
CA ILE A 130 -6.13 -7.02 9.66
C ILE A 130 -5.26 -8.14 9.07
N LYS A 131 -5.80 -9.36 8.89
CA LYS A 131 -5.07 -10.48 8.29
C LYS A 131 -4.61 -10.14 6.86
N ASP A 132 -5.46 -9.50 6.06
CA ASP A 132 -5.12 -9.06 4.70
C ASP A 132 -3.93 -8.10 4.70
N TYR A 133 -3.94 -7.08 5.57
CA TYR A 133 -2.82 -6.14 5.71
C TYR A 133 -1.53 -6.83 6.18
N ILE A 134 -1.62 -7.72 7.19
CA ILE A 134 -0.47 -8.47 7.69
C ILE A 134 0.14 -9.31 6.58
N PHE A 135 -0.68 -9.99 5.77
CA PHE A 135 -0.22 -10.79 4.65
C PHE A 135 0.57 -9.96 3.63
N ILE A 136 0.08 -8.77 3.28
CA ILE A 136 0.77 -7.84 2.38
C ILE A 136 2.09 -7.37 2.99
N LEU A 137 2.10 -6.96 4.25
CA LEU A 137 3.31 -6.51 4.95
C LEU A 137 4.37 -7.61 5.08
N GLN A 138 3.96 -8.87 5.25
CA GLN A 138 4.86 -10.02 5.24
C GLN A 138 5.45 -10.27 3.85
N LYS A 139 4.65 -10.15 2.78
CA LYS A 139 5.13 -10.26 1.40
C LYS A 139 6.14 -9.16 1.05
N LEU A 140 5.93 -7.96 1.58
CA LEU A 140 6.86 -6.83 1.45
C LEU A 140 8.11 -6.95 2.34
N LYS A 141 8.22 -8.03 3.14
CA LYS A 141 9.30 -8.24 4.13
C LYS A 141 9.43 -7.12 5.17
N ILE A 142 8.39 -6.30 5.33
CA ILE A 142 8.30 -5.29 6.39
C ILE A 142 8.07 -6.00 7.74
N LEU A 143 7.28 -7.07 7.74
CA LEU A 143 7.05 -7.93 8.90
C LEU A 143 7.75 -9.28 8.70
N GLN A 144 8.63 -9.66 9.63
CA GLN A 144 9.32 -10.96 9.60
C GLN A 144 8.34 -12.13 9.81
N ARG A 145 8.46 -13.19 9.01
CA ARG A 145 7.73 -14.47 9.20
C ARG A 145 8.12 -15.04 10.57
N GLY A 146 7.12 -15.24 11.45
CA GLY A 146 7.33 -15.73 12.82
C GLY A 146 6.90 -14.75 13.93
N THR A 147 6.62 -13.48 13.58
CA THR A 147 6.04 -12.51 14.54
C THR A 147 4.56 -12.75 14.85
N TYR A 148 3.90 -13.67 14.13
CA TYR A 148 2.52 -14.05 14.34
C TYR A 148 2.39 -15.58 14.41
N SER A 149 2.24 -16.12 15.63
CA SER A 149 1.86 -17.52 15.83
C SER A 149 0.35 -17.68 15.70
N LYS A 150 -0.07 -18.76 15.01
CA LYS A 150 -1.48 -19.17 14.80
C LYS A 150 -2.22 -19.55 16.09
N ASN A 151 -1.52 -19.64 17.23
CA ASN A 151 -2.15 -19.91 18.52
C ASN A 151 -2.20 -18.60 19.32
N GLY A 152 -3.41 -18.15 19.64
CA GLY A 152 -3.79 -16.81 20.15
C GLY A 152 -3.20 -16.35 21.48
N GLY A 153 -1.89 -16.48 21.71
CA GLY A 153 -1.22 -16.13 22.97
C GLY A 153 -0.22 -14.96 22.92
N LEU A 154 0.20 -14.49 21.74
CA LEU A 154 1.26 -13.45 21.65
C LEU A 154 0.79 -12.07 21.16
N ILE A 155 -0.52 -11.86 21.05
CA ILE A 155 -1.12 -10.64 20.48
C ILE A 155 -1.14 -9.46 21.48
N LYS A 156 -0.97 -9.68 22.78
CA LYS A 156 -1.04 -8.58 23.76
C LYS A 156 0.27 -7.83 24.02
N SER A 157 1.45 -8.32 23.63
CA SER A 157 2.71 -7.67 24.10
C SER A 157 3.40 -6.79 23.06
N LYS A 158 3.57 -7.22 21.80
CA LYS A 158 4.30 -6.42 20.79
C LYS A 158 3.43 -5.40 20.06
N PHE A 159 2.21 -5.78 19.66
CA PHE A 159 1.28 -4.82 19.04
C PHE A 159 0.73 -3.81 20.04
N HIS A 160 0.51 -4.22 21.30
CA HIS A 160 0.19 -3.27 22.37
C HIS A 160 1.36 -2.30 22.62
N ARG A 161 2.62 -2.76 22.62
CA ARG A 161 3.79 -1.86 22.72
C ARG A 161 3.89 -0.87 21.57
N ILE A 162 3.79 -1.32 20.32
CA ILE A 162 3.83 -0.44 19.14
C ILE A 162 2.62 0.51 19.16
N TYR A 163 1.45 0.02 19.58
CA TYR A 163 0.23 0.82 19.73
C TYR A 163 0.32 1.86 20.85
N GLU A 164 0.92 1.52 22.00
CA GLU A 164 1.17 2.43 23.13
C GLU A 164 2.24 3.48 22.78
N GLU A 165 3.31 3.09 22.08
CA GLU A 165 4.36 4.02 21.64
C GLU A 165 3.84 5.05 20.63
N ILE A 166 3.00 4.61 19.67
CA ILE A 166 2.34 5.52 18.73
C ILE A 166 1.29 6.39 19.45
N SER A 167 0.62 5.88 20.49
CA SER A 167 -0.38 6.66 21.24
C SER A 167 0.21 7.64 22.26
N LYS A 168 1.44 7.44 22.73
CA LYS A 168 2.15 8.38 23.62
C LYS A 168 2.80 9.54 22.87
N LYS A 169 3.15 9.36 21.60
CA LYS A 169 3.73 10.42 20.74
C LYS A 169 2.71 11.35 20.07
N ALA A 170 1.41 11.08 20.21
CA ALA A 170 0.32 11.82 19.57
C ALA A 170 -0.54 12.63 20.56
N LYS A 171 -0.03 12.88 21.77
CA LYS A 171 -0.53 13.87 22.74
C LYS A 171 0.50 14.98 22.87
#